data_AF-A0A7Z9Y2H6-F1
#
_entry.id   AF-A0A7Z9Y2H6-F1
#
_cell.length_a   1.000
_cell.length_b   1.000
_cell.length_c   1.000
_cell.angle_alpha   90.00
_cell.angle_beta   90.00
_cell.angle_gamma   90.00
#
_symmetry.space_group_name_H-M   'P 1'
#
loop_
_entity.id
_entity.type
_entity.pdbx_description
1 polymer ?
#
loop_
_entity_poly.entity_id
_entity_poly.type
_entity_poly.pdbx_seq_one_letter_code
_entity_poly.pdbx_strand_id
1 'polypeptide(L)'
;MHRQVGVLKLDERGLARRGVLVRHLVMPGDVAGTAAIMRFLAEELSPDTYVNIMDQYYPAAKVTNGRYPEINRRITRLEYEQALQAVREAGLWRFDERKLV
;
A
#
# COMPACT_ATOMS: atom_id res chain seq x y z
N MET A 1 -3.74 -16.04 -5.32
CA MET A 1 -2.40 -16.31 -4.75
C MET A 1 -2.45 -16.59 -3.25
N HIS A 2 -3.11 -15.76 -2.43
CA HIS A 2 -3.19 -15.98 -0.97
C HIS A 2 -3.62 -17.41 -0.57
N ARG A 3 -4.67 -17.96 -1.18
CA ARG A 3 -5.11 -19.37 -0.97
C ARG A 3 -4.03 -20.44 -1.22
N GLN A 4 -3.04 -20.17 -2.07
CA GLN A 4 -2.01 -21.16 -2.46
C GLN A 4 -0.78 -21.14 -1.54
N VAL A 5 -0.40 -19.95 -1.04
CA VAL A 5 0.86 -19.77 -0.29
C VAL A 5 0.68 -19.20 1.12
N GLY A 6 -0.49 -18.65 1.44
CA GLY A 6 -0.85 -18.08 2.73
C GLY A 6 -0.17 -16.74 3.02
N VAL A 7 -0.19 -16.37 4.31
CA VAL A 7 0.46 -15.19 4.88
C VAL A 7 1.97 -15.24 4.70
N LEU A 8 2.61 -14.07 4.58
CA LEU A 8 4.06 -13.95 4.43
C LEU A 8 4.79 -14.49 5.65
N LYS A 9 5.65 -15.49 5.42
CA LYS A 9 6.59 -16.07 6.39
C LYS A 9 8.00 -15.59 6.06
N LEU A 10 8.63 -14.95 7.04
CA LEU A 10 10.03 -14.56 7.00
C LEU A 10 10.85 -15.59 7.79
N ASP A 11 12.13 -15.76 7.45
CA ASP A 11 13.07 -16.49 8.31
C ASP A 11 13.67 -15.61 9.40
N GLU A 12 14.55 -16.19 10.22
CA GLU A 12 15.25 -15.51 11.32
C GLU A 12 16.09 -14.30 10.88
N ARG A 13 16.43 -14.21 9.58
CA ARG A 13 17.18 -13.09 8.99
C ARG A 13 16.27 -12.08 8.30
N GLY A 14 14.95 -12.24 8.39
CA GLY A 14 13.96 -11.38 7.74
C GLY A 14 13.75 -11.66 6.25
N LEU A 15 14.30 -12.75 5.70
CA LEU A 15 14.13 -13.09 4.29
C LEU A 15 12.77 -13.77 4.06
N ALA A 16 12.03 -13.30 3.06
CA ALA A 16 10.77 -13.91 2.65
C ALA A 16 10.98 -15.35 2.16
N ARG A 17 10.37 -16.32 2.84
CA ARG A 17 10.45 -17.75 2.49
C ARG A 17 9.24 -18.22 1.69
N ARG A 18 8.03 -17.77 2.06
CA ARG A 18 6.78 -18.15 1.40
C ARG A 18 5.65 -17.21 1.81
N GLY A 19 4.72 -16.93 0.91
CA GLY A 19 3.48 -16.20 1.20
C GLY A 19 3.26 -15.04 0.24
N VAL A 20 2.31 -14.18 0.57
CA VAL A 20 1.97 -12.99 -0.23
C VAL A 20 2.40 -11.71 0.48
N LEU A 21 3.11 -10.85 -0.25
CA LEU A 21 3.38 -9.46 0.10
C LEU A 21 2.55 -8.56 -0.83
N VAL A 22 1.69 -7.71 -0.27
CA VAL A 22 0.92 -6.74 -1.05
C VAL A 22 1.65 -5.40 -1.03
N ARG A 23 1.87 -4.80 -2.20
CA ARG A 23 2.45 -3.47 -2.34
C ARG A 23 1.37 -2.50 -2.81
N HIS A 24 1.01 -1.54 -1.97
CA HIS A 24 -0.02 -0.55 -2.26
C HIS A 24 0.64 0.79 -2.61
N LEU A 25 0.48 1.21 -3.86
CA LEU A 25 0.97 2.52 -4.32
C LEU A 25 -0.07 3.58 -3.97
N VAL A 26 0.31 4.52 -3.11
CA VAL A 26 -0.54 5.66 -2.78
C VAL A 26 -0.57 6.61 -3.97
N MET A 27 -1.78 6.99 -4.37
CA MET A 27 -2.02 7.86 -5.53
C MET A 27 -2.51 9.24 -5.06
N PRO A 28 -2.20 10.32 -5.81
CA PRO A 28 -2.71 11.66 -5.52
C PRO A 28 -4.24 11.69 -5.45
N GLY A 29 -4.79 12.45 -4.50
CA GLY A 29 -6.23 12.62 -4.33
C GLY A 29 -6.98 11.34 -3.94
N ASP A 30 -6.28 10.35 -3.40
CA ASP A 30 -6.83 9.01 -3.07
C ASP A 30 -7.59 8.35 -4.23
N VAL A 31 -7.19 8.60 -5.47
CA VAL A 31 -7.85 7.99 -6.65
C VAL A 31 -7.74 6.46 -6.68
N ALA A 32 -6.81 5.88 -5.91
CA ALA A 32 -6.69 4.44 -5.72
C ALA A 32 -7.69 3.87 -4.71
N GLY A 33 -8.34 4.69 -3.88
CA GLY A 33 -9.27 4.25 -2.85
C GLY A 33 -8.59 3.41 -1.77
N THR A 34 -7.59 4.00 -1.10
CA THR A 34 -6.71 3.28 -0.15
C THR A 34 -7.51 2.61 0.96
N ALA A 35 -8.48 3.31 1.56
CA ALA A 35 -9.28 2.77 2.67
C ALA A 35 -10.11 1.55 2.27
N ALA A 36 -10.67 1.54 1.06
CA ALA A 36 -11.45 0.40 0.56
C ALA A 36 -10.55 -0.83 0.34
N ILE A 37 -9.36 -0.62 -0.22
CA ILE A 37 -8.39 -1.69 -0.45
C ILE A 37 -7.92 -2.28 0.89
N MET A 38 -7.57 -1.44 1.88
CA MET A 38 -7.12 -1.95 3.18
C MET A 38 -8.20 -2.76 3.89
N ARG A 39 -9.46 -2.32 3.83
CA ARG A 39 -10.61 -3.05 4.38
C ARG A 39 -10.76 -4.42 3.71
N PHE A 40 -10.72 -4.47 2.38
CA PHE A 40 -10.76 -5.71 1.62
C PHE A 40 -9.63 -6.68 2.03
N LEU A 41 -8.40 -6.19 2.18
CA LEU A 41 -7.27 -7.04 2.58
C LEU A 41 -7.46 -7.61 4.00
N ALA A 42 -7.98 -6.81 4.93
CA ALA A 42 -8.23 -7.27 6.30
C ALA A 42 -9.38 -8.28 6.38
N GLU A 43 -10.49 -8.01 5.69
CA GLU A 43 -11.73 -8.79 5.79
C GLU A 43 -11.68 -10.06 4.92
N GLU A 44 -11.17 -9.98 3.70
CA GLU A 44 -11.26 -11.07 2.71
C GLU A 44 -9.99 -11.92 2.65
N LEU A 45 -8.83 -11.38 3.02
CA LEU A 45 -7.57 -12.13 3.04
C LEU A 45 -7.20 -12.55 4.46
N SER A 46 -6.85 -11.60 5.31
CA SER A 46 -6.50 -11.78 6.72
C SER A 46 -5.93 -10.47 7.29
N PRO A 47 -6.18 -10.14 8.57
CA PRO A 47 -5.45 -9.09 9.29
C PRO A 47 -3.92 -9.28 9.32
N ASP A 48 -3.44 -10.51 9.12
CA ASP A 48 -2.01 -10.88 9.05
C ASP A 48 -1.39 -10.69 7.65
N THR A 49 -2.14 -10.12 6.71
CA THR A 49 -1.63 -9.77 5.39
C THR A 49 -0.54 -8.72 5.54
N TYR A 50 0.65 -9.01 5.01
CA TYR A 50 1.73 -8.03 4.98
C TYR A 50 1.48 -7.02 3.87
N VAL A 51 1.39 -5.74 4.23
CA VAL A 51 1.16 -4.65 3.29
C VAL A 51 2.30 -3.64 3.34
N ASN A 52 2.93 -3.40 2.20
CA ASN A 52 3.91 -2.33 2.04
C ASN A 52 3.25 -1.11 1.39
N ILE A 53 3.16 -0.01 2.13
CA ILE A 53 2.61 1.26 1.65
C ILE A 53 3.72 2.05 0.96
N MET A 54 3.48 2.46 -0.28
CA MET A 54 4.49 3.12 -1.11
C MET A 54 4.08 4.54 -1.47
N ASP A 55 4.98 5.48 -1.18
CA ASP A 55 4.91 6.90 -1.55
C ASP A 55 5.52 7.19 -2.93
N GLN A 56 5.82 6.15 -3.70
CA GLN A 56 6.71 6.18 -4.85
C GLN A 56 6.02 6.63 -6.15
N TYR A 57 4.84 7.25 -6.07
CA TYR A 57 4.14 7.69 -7.26
C TYR A 57 4.86 8.88 -7.91
N TYR A 58 5.12 8.76 -9.20
CA TYR A 58 5.73 9.80 -10.01
C TYR A 58 4.97 9.95 -11.34
N PRO A 59 4.44 11.15 -11.64
CA PRO A 59 3.81 11.43 -12.93
C PRO A 59 4.79 11.22 -14.09
N ALA A 60 4.39 10.45 -15.10
CA ALA A 60 5.23 10.18 -16.26
C ALA A 60 4.40 9.97 -17.55
N ALA A 61 5.08 10.06 -18.69
CA ALA A 61 4.54 9.80 -20.02
C ALA A 61 3.23 10.57 -20.32
N LYS A 62 2.11 9.88 -20.55
CA LYS A 62 0.84 10.51 -20.97
C LYS A 62 0.24 11.41 -19.89
N VAL A 63 0.63 11.25 -18.64
CA VAL A 63 0.13 12.04 -17.50
C VAL A 63 0.63 13.49 -17.56
N THR A 64 1.86 13.70 -18.05
CA THR A 64 2.49 15.04 -18.05
C THR A 64 1.90 16.00 -19.09
N ASN A 65 1.10 15.49 -20.03
CA ASN A 65 0.49 16.29 -21.10
C ASN A 65 -0.78 17.03 -20.65
N GLY A 66 -1.07 17.09 -19.35
CA GLY A 66 -2.23 17.77 -18.78
C GLY A 66 -3.57 17.04 -18.95
N ARG A 67 -3.58 15.86 -19.60
CA ARG A 67 -4.80 15.06 -19.82
C ARG A 67 -5.38 14.46 -18.53
N TYR A 68 -4.55 14.25 -17.52
CA TYR A 68 -4.92 13.60 -16.25
C TYR A 68 -4.51 14.47 -15.06
N PRO A 69 -5.11 15.65 -14.88
CA PRO A 69 -4.72 16.60 -13.83
C PRO A 69 -4.79 16.01 -12.41
N GLU A 70 -5.71 15.08 -12.16
CA GLU A 70 -5.92 14.42 -10.87
C GLU A 70 -4.71 13.61 -10.38
N ILE A 71 -3.90 13.09 -11.31
CA ILE A 71 -2.69 12.31 -11.01
C ILE A 71 -1.42 12.99 -11.53
N ASN A 72 -1.48 14.20 -12.07
CA ASN A 72 -0.31 14.89 -12.61
C ASN A 72 0.53 15.62 -11.55
N ARG A 73 0.72 14.98 -10.38
CA ARG A 73 1.61 15.46 -9.31
C ARG A 73 2.09 14.29 -8.46
N ARG A 74 3.13 14.50 -7.66
CA ARG A 74 3.47 13.56 -6.59
C ARG A 74 2.43 13.63 -5.47
N ILE A 75 2.39 12.59 -4.64
CA ILE A 75 1.62 12.63 -3.41
C ILE A 75 2.23 13.62 -2.41
N THR A 76 1.39 14.16 -1.55
CA THR A 76 1.77 14.96 -0.40
C THR A 76 2.06 14.05 0.79
N ARG A 77 2.76 14.60 1.79
CA ARG A 77 2.96 13.91 3.08
C ARG A 77 1.64 13.56 3.76
N LEU A 78 0.67 14.46 3.71
CA LEU A 78 -0.66 14.25 4.31
C LEU A 78 -1.38 13.06 3.68
N GLU A 79 -1.32 12.91 2.34
CA GLU A 79 -1.94 11.77 1.65
C GLU A 79 -1.27 10.44 2.03
N TYR A 80 0.04 10.45 2.24
CA TYR A 80 0.74 9.28 2.75
C TYR A 80 0.36 8.95 4.20
N GLU A 81 0.27 9.96 5.07
CA GLU A 81 -0.18 9.79 6.45
C GLU A 81 -1.63 9.28 6.53
N GLN A 82 -2.52 9.78 5.66
CA GLN A 82 -3.89 9.28 5.51
C GLN A 82 -3.93 7.81 5.06
N ALA A 83 -3.06 7.42 4.14
CA ALA A 83 -2.94 6.03 3.73
C ALA A 83 -2.50 5.13 4.90
N LEU A 84 -1.51 5.54 5.69
CA LEU A 84 -1.10 4.81 6.90
C LEU A 84 -2.23 4.72 7.93
N GLN A 85 -2.99 5.79 8.12
CA GLN A 85 -4.13 5.80 9.02
C GLN A 85 -5.21 4.81 8.57
N ALA A 86 -5.52 4.76 7.27
CA ALA A 86 -6.48 3.81 6.72
C ALA A 86 -6.05 2.34 6.92
N VAL A 87 -4.75 2.05 6.90
CA VAL A 87 -4.22 0.71 7.21
C VAL A 87 -4.49 0.34 8.67
N ARG A 88 -4.23 1.26 9.61
CA ARG A 88 -4.52 1.07 11.04
C ARG A 88 -6.02 0.86 11.29
N GLU A 89 -6.86 1.67 10.66
CA GLU A 89 -8.33 1.61 10.80
C GLU A 89 -8.91 0.31 10.24
N ALA A 90 -8.30 -0.26 9.20
CA ALA A 90 -8.68 -1.57 8.68
C ALA A 90 -8.26 -2.74 9.60
N GLY A 91 -7.47 -2.49 10.66
CA GLY A 91 -6.97 -3.53 11.56
C GLY A 91 -5.79 -4.33 11.01
N LEU A 92 -5.17 -3.88 9.92
CA LEU A 92 -3.92 -4.45 9.42
C LEU A 92 -2.78 -4.01 10.32
N TRP A 93 -2.01 -4.95 10.84
CA TRP A 93 -0.94 -4.67 11.80
C TRP A 93 0.47 -4.94 11.24
N ARG A 94 0.57 -5.68 10.13
CA ARG A 94 1.84 -5.99 9.44
C ARG A 94 2.08 -5.05 8.27
N PHE A 95 2.50 -3.82 8.56
CA PHE A 95 2.86 -2.85 7.53
C PHE A 95 4.09 -2.02 7.89
N ASP A 96 4.85 -1.63 6.87
CA ASP A 96 6.06 -0.83 7.04
C ASP A 96 5.71 0.64 7.21
N GLU A 97 6.16 1.23 8.31
CA GLU A 97 6.29 2.68 8.43
C GLU A 97 7.71 3.06 8.07
N ARG A 98 7.97 3.42 6.80
CA ARG A 98 9.26 4.05 6.49
C ARG A 98 9.38 5.32 7.30
N LYS A 99 10.29 5.34 8.28
CA LYS A 99 10.81 6.58 8.84
C LYS A 99 11.58 7.26 7.71
N LEU A 100 11.02 8.35 7.19
CA LEU A 100 11.77 9.26 6.32
C LEU A 100 12.98 9.74 7.16
N VAL A 101 14.17 9.25 6.81
CA VAL A 101 15.46 9.73 7.35
C VAL A 101 15.90 10.92 6.50
#